data_AF-A0A257JBZ2-F1
#
_entry.id   AF-A0A257JBZ2-F1
#
_cell.length_a   1.000
_cell.length_b   1.000
_cell.length_c   1.000
_cell.angle_alpha   90.00
_cell.angle_beta   90.00
_cell.angle_gamma   90.00
#
_symmetry.space_group_name_H-M   'P 1'
#
loop_
_entity.id
_entity.type
_entity.pdbx_description
1 polymer ?
#
loop_
_entity_poly.entity_id
_entity_poly.type
_entity_poly.pdbx_seq_one_letter_code
_entity_poly.pdbx_strand_id
1 'polypeptide(L)' 'MNLALFDLDGTLIPGDSDHAFGEFMVALGWVDAAEPRRRNDA' A
#
# COMPACT_ATOMS: atom_id res chain seq x y z
N MET A 1 18.27 26.97 -3.74
CA MET A 1 18.21 25.63 -3.08
C MET A 1 17.30 24.78 -3.94
N ASN A 2 17.81 23.67 -4.49
CA ASN A 2 17.03 22.85 -5.43
C ASN A 2 16.75 21.50 -4.76
N LEU A 3 15.53 21.36 -4.24
CA LEU A 3 15.00 20.11 -3.69
C LEU A 3 13.77 19.73 -4.51
N ALA A 4 13.71 18.48 -4.94
CA ALA A 4 12.53 17.89 -5.55
C ALA A 4 12.11 16.69 -4.71
N LEU A 5 10.82 16.63 -4.38
CA LEU A 5 10.19 15.49 -3.73
C LEU A 5 9.24 14.87 -4.72
N PHE A 6 9.25 13.54 -4.78
CA PHE A 6 8.36 12.77 -5.61
C PHE A 6 7.55 11.86 -4.71
N ASP A 7 6.29 11.72 -5.08
CA ASP A 7 5.45 10.69 -4.52
C ASP A 7 5.94 9.30 -4.92
N LEU A 8 5.51 8.26 -4.22
CA LEU A 8 5.96 6.89 -4.47
C LEU A 8 5.06 6.18 -5.49
N ASP A 9 3.79 6.00 -5.14
CA ASP A 9 2.85 5.18 -5.89
C ASP A 9 2.37 5.89 -7.15
N GLY A 10 2.44 5.19 -8.29
CA GLY A 10 2.11 5.77 -9.60
C GLY A 10 3.10 6.82 -10.11
N THR A 11 4.11 7.19 -9.31
CA THR A 11 5.16 8.16 -9.68
C THR A 11 6.52 7.48 -9.81
N LEU A 12 7.06 6.93 -8.70
CA LEU A 12 8.36 6.25 -8.70
C LEU A 12 8.22 4.75 -8.95
N ILE A 13 7.09 4.14 -8.57
CA ILE A 13 6.79 2.73 -8.81
C ILE A 13 5.36 2.56 -9.38
N PRO A 14 5.13 1.55 -10.24
CA PRO A 14 3.79 1.20 -10.68
C PRO A 14 3.09 0.36 -9.59
N GLY A 15 1.92 0.80 -9.14
CA GLY A 15 1.09 0.07 -8.19
C GLY A 15 0.72 0.87 -6.95
N ASP A 16 0.05 0.18 -6.02
CA ASP A 16 -0.38 0.68 -4.71
C ASP A 16 0.40 -0.09 -3.64
N SER A 17 1.35 0.59 -3.00
CA SER A 17 2.25 -0.03 -2.04
C SER A 17 1.56 -0.36 -0.71
N ASP A 18 0.58 0.45 -0.30
CA ASP A 18 -0.21 0.23 0.91
C ASP A 18 -1.07 -1.04 0.77
N HIS A 19 -1.71 -1.21 -0.39
CA HIS A 19 -2.47 -2.42 -0.70
C HIS A 19 -1.59 -3.66 -0.76
N ALA A 20 -0.47 -3.59 -1.49
CA ALA A 20 0.46 -4.72 -1.64
C ALA A 20 1.05 -5.15 -0.29
N PHE A 21 1.38 -4.19 0.58
CA PHE A 21 1.90 -4.48 1.91
C PHE A 21 0.83 -5.08 2.82
N GLY A 22 -0.42 -4.63 2.73
CA GLY A 22 -1.56 -5.23 3.41
C GLY A 22 -1.74 -6.71 3.06
N GLU A 23 -1.74 -7.05 1.76
CA GLU A 23 -1.86 -8.44 1.29
C GLU A 23 -0.68 -9.30 1.75
N PHE A 24 0.55 -8.75 1.77
CA PHE A 24 1.72 -9.45 2.29
C PHE A 24 1.58 -9.81 3.77
N MET A 25 1.09 -8.89 4.61
CA MET A 25 0.86 -9.14 6.03
C MET A 25 -0.25 -10.18 6.28
N VAL A 26 -1.30 -10.18 5.45
CA VAL A 26 -2.34 -11.22 5.47
C VAL A 26 -1.75 -12.59 5.10
N ALA A 27 -0.90 -12.66 4.07
CA ALA A 27 -0.26 -13.91 3.67
C ALA A 27 0.65 -14.49 4.77
N LEU A 28 1.26 -13.64 5.59
CA LEU A 28 2.01 -14.05 6.78
C LEU A 28 1.13 -14.44 7.98
N GLY A 29 -0.18 -14.22 7.90
CA GLY A 29 -1.13 -14.43 9.00
C GLY A 29 -1.00 -13.40 10.12
N TRP A 30 -0.37 -12.26 9.87
CA TRP A 30 -0.16 -11.19 10.86
C TRP A 30 -1.39 -10.29 11.03
N VAL A 31 -2.21 -10.19 9.99
CA VAL A 31 -3.43 -9.39 9.95
C VAL A 31 -4.55 -10.26 9.39
N ASP A 32 -5.77 -10.12 9.94
CA ASP A 32 -6.96 -10.79 9.41
C ASP A 32 -7.29 -10.24 8.01
N ALA A 33 -7.56 -11.15 7.06
CA ALA A 33 -7.89 -10.85 5.67
C ALA A 33 -9.15 -9.97 5.50
N ALA A 34 -9.98 -9.84 6.55
CA ALA A 34 -11.17 -9.00 6.57
C ALA A 34 -10.88 -7.50 6.77
N GLU A 35 -9.73 -7.14 7.34
CA GLU A 35 -9.43 -5.75 7.71
C GLU A 35 -8.99 -4.88 6.51
N PRO A 36 -8.14 -5.36 5.57
CA PRO A 36 -7.71 -4.55 4.42
C PRO A 36 -8.84 -4.28 3.43
N ARG A 37 -9.71 -5.26 3.19
CA ARG A 37 -10.84 -5.15 2.23
C ARG A 37 -11.83 -4.06 2.62
N ARG A 38 -12.05 -3.88 3.93
CA ARG A 38 -13.03 -2.89 4.43
C ARG A 38 -12.59 -1.44 4.30
N ARG A 39 -11.30 -1.17 4.12
CA ARG A 39 -10.77 0.21 4.02
C ARG A 39 -10.75 0.78 2.61
N ASN A 40 -10.75 -0.07 1.58
CA ASN A 40 -10.69 0.37 0.18
C ASN A 40 -12.06 0.48 -0.52
N ASP A 41 -13.16 0.10 0.13
CA ASP A 41 -14.53 0.17 -0.43
C ASP A 41 -15.31 1.44 0.01
N ALA A 42 -14.65 2.48 0.52
CA ALA A 42 -15.27 3.74 0.95
C ALA A 42 -14.73 4.96 0.21
#